data_AF-A0A7G9LC42-F1
#
_entry.id   AF-A0A7G9LC42-F1
#
_cell.length_a   1.000
_cell.length_b   1.000
_cell.length_c   1.000
_cell.angle_alpha   90.00
_cell.angle_beta   90.00
_cell.angle_gamma   90.00
#
_symmetry.space_group_name_H-M   'P 1'
#
loop_
_entity.id
_entity.type
_entity.pdbx_description
1 polymer ?
#
loop_
_entity_poly.entity_id
_entity_poly.type
_entity_poly.pdbx_seq_one_letter_code
_entity_poly.pdbx_strand_id
1 'polypeptide(L)'
;MKHFFLLLAFFLVANINSQNNIAKIEFVDAEKKFQLEKYSESLSHLEIAKELLGSTNAKIMYLEIMANDKLIKKKLNAKTLTVGLYDSISLKIKNLSNTYISSFENSVPFEKLKEIYGINKNYKDVNVSKEMYVKIKMGIKEFEKQNRRKLENSKRDETINFLLVGDAPVFPGCKKKYKTCFDEKVKQHFYDNLDLSYFKQNNIKRIFINLVLTERGEFIYINSADYSKIIFSEIDRVTDLLPKLEPFIFRDKPTGISYSFPMRIK
;
A
#
# COMPACT_ATOMS: atom_id res chain seq x y z
N MET A 1 80.16 11.58 -18.83
CA MET A 1 79.13 11.96 -19.81
C MET A 1 78.44 10.70 -20.32
N LYS A 2 77.11 10.62 -20.18
CA LYS A 2 76.13 9.91 -21.04
C LYS A 2 76.40 8.42 -21.26
N HIS A 3 75.68 7.48 -20.65
CA HIS A 3 74.23 7.21 -20.73
C HIS A 3 73.81 6.49 -19.43
N PHE A 4 72.83 6.93 -18.61
CA PHE A 4 71.39 7.13 -18.84
C PHE A 4 70.63 5.84 -19.19
N PHE A 5 69.84 5.38 -18.22
CA PHE A 5 68.62 4.55 -18.32
C PHE A 5 68.74 3.09 -18.79
N LEU A 6 68.57 2.16 -17.85
CA LEU A 6 67.54 1.09 -17.88
C LEU A 6 67.84 0.08 -16.76
N LEU A 7 67.16 0.24 -15.63
CA LEU A 7 66.58 -0.82 -14.80
C LEU A 7 65.90 -0.18 -13.58
N LEU A 8 65.01 0.78 -13.90
CA LEU A 8 63.82 1.05 -13.10
C LEU A 8 62.84 -0.07 -13.44
N ALA A 9 62.11 -0.58 -12.45
CA ALA A 9 61.02 -1.57 -12.54
C ALA A 9 61.41 -3.05 -12.37
N PHE A 10 61.86 -3.44 -11.17
CA PHE A 10 61.52 -4.77 -10.64
C PHE A 10 61.65 -4.84 -9.12
N PHE A 11 60.80 -4.12 -8.38
CA PHE A 11 60.38 -4.45 -7.01
C PHE A 11 59.18 -3.57 -6.62
N LEU A 12 58.13 -3.65 -7.45
CA LEU A 12 56.75 -3.47 -7.00
C LEU A 12 56.16 -4.87 -6.89
N VAL A 13 55.20 -5.01 -5.99
CA VAL A 13 54.44 -6.23 -5.65
C VAL A 13 55.03 -7.05 -4.49
N ALA A 14 55.01 -6.44 -3.31
CA ALA A 14 54.70 -7.18 -2.08
C ALA A 14 53.49 -6.51 -1.40
N ASN A 15 52.35 -7.21 -1.48
CA ASN A 15 51.16 -7.07 -0.65
C ASN A 15 50.16 -5.94 -0.93
N ILE A 16 49.45 -6.02 -2.06
CA ILE A 16 48.06 -5.53 -2.15
C ILE A 16 47.15 -6.76 -2.13
N ASN A 17 46.93 -7.35 -0.95
CA ASN A 17 45.88 -8.37 -0.78
C ASN A 17 45.34 -8.46 0.66
N SER A 18 45.23 -7.31 1.33
CA SER A 18 44.40 -7.18 2.53
C SER A 18 43.06 -6.58 2.09
N GLN A 19 42.10 -7.41 1.68
CA GLN A 19 40.70 -6.98 1.72
C GLN A 19 40.43 -6.50 3.15
N ASN A 20 40.05 -5.24 3.31
CA ASN A 20 39.97 -4.55 4.59
C ASN A 20 39.16 -5.39 5.61
N ASN A 21 39.85 -6.10 6.50
CA ASN A 21 39.22 -7.05 7.45
C ASN A 21 38.22 -6.32 8.36
N ILE A 22 38.45 -5.03 8.61
CA ILE A 22 37.55 -4.17 9.37
C ILE A 22 36.22 -4.00 8.63
N ALA A 23 36.23 -3.77 7.32
CA ALA A 23 35.00 -3.67 6.54
C ALA A 23 34.17 -4.97 6.54
N LYS A 24 34.85 -6.13 6.59
CA LYS A 24 34.17 -7.43 6.74
C LYS A 24 33.51 -7.56 8.11
N ILE A 25 34.18 -7.12 9.18
CA ILE A 25 33.61 -7.11 10.53
C ILE A 25 32.37 -6.20 10.57
N GLU A 26 32.49 -4.98 10.05
CA GLU A 26 31.37 -4.03 9.98
C GLU A 26 30.18 -4.59 9.19
N PHE A 27 30.44 -5.27 8.06
CA PHE A 27 29.37 -5.93 7.31
C PHE A 27 28.70 -7.06 8.10
N VAL A 28 29.47 -7.89 8.81
CA VAL A 28 28.93 -8.96 9.66
C VAL A 28 28.10 -8.38 10.82
N ASP A 29 28.56 -7.30 11.43
CA ASP A 29 27.80 -6.58 12.46
C ASP A 29 26.52 -5.99 11.88
N ALA A 30 26.56 -5.43 10.66
CA ALA A 30 25.36 -4.96 9.98
C ALA A 30 24.34 -6.09 9.77
N GLU A 31 24.79 -7.28 9.35
CA GLU A 31 23.93 -8.46 9.21
C GLU A 31 23.31 -8.86 10.55
N LYS A 32 24.12 -8.91 11.62
CA LYS A 32 23.64 -9.21 12.98
C LYS A 32 22.58 -8.21 13.44
N LYS A 33 22.81 -6.91 13.24
CA LYS A 33 21.82 -5.87 13.58
C LYS A 33 20.56 -5.99 12.73
N PHE A 34 20.69 -6.33 11.44
CA PHE A 34 19.54 -6.57 10.57
C PHE A 34 18.67 -7.71 11.08
N GLN A 35 19.28 -8.83 11.48
CA GLN A 35 18.56 -9.98 12.05
C GLN A 35 17.87 -9.64 13.38
N LEU A 36 18.49 -8.77 14.19
CA LEU A 36 17.88 -8.23 15.42
C LEU A 36 16.83 -7.13 15.16
N GLU A 37 16.43 -6.93 13.91
CA GLU A 37 15.53 -5.85 13.44
C GLU A 37 15.98 -4.43 13.83
N LYS A 38 17.27 -4.24 14.13
CA LYS A 38 17.90 -2.95 14.45
C LYS A 38 18.37 -2.29 13.15
N TYR A 39 17.43 -2.03 12.25
CA TYR A 39 17.74 -1.60 10.87
C TYR A 39 18.52 -0.30 10.78
N SER A 40 18.29 0.67 11.69
CA SER A 40 19.09 1.90 11.73
C SER A 40 20.54 1.65 12.12
N GLU A 41 20.80 0.76 13.09
CA GLU A 41 22.16 0.35 13.46
C GLU A 41 22.81 -0.43 12.30
N SER A 42 22.07 -1.33 11.66
CA SER A 42 22.53 -2.07 10.47
C SER A 42 22.98 -1.14 9.34
N LEU A 43 22.18 -0.12 9.03
CA LEU A 43 22.51 0.89 8.02
C LEU A 43 23.77 1.69 8.38
N SER A 44 23.99 1.98 9.67
CA SER A 44 25.20 2.66 10.15
C SER A 44 26.45 1.83 9.89
N HIS A 45 26.42 0.54 10.24
CA HIS A 45 27.53 -0.38 9.99
C HIS A 45 27.78 -0.60 8.49
N LEU A 46 26.72 -0.61 7.66
CA LEU A 46 26.87 -0.68 6.20
C LEU A 46 27.54 0.56 5.61
N GLU A 47 27.28 1.74 6.16
CA GLU A 47 27.95 2.97 5.71
C GLU A 47 29.46 2.89 5.98
N ILE A 48 29.83 2.51 7.21
CA ILE A 48 31.24 2.32 7.61
C ILE A 48 31.91 1.26 6.71
N ALA A 49 31.24 0.14 6.45
CA ALA A 49 31.77 -0.90 5.57
C ALA A 49 32.01 -0.39 4.14
N LYS A 50 31.12 0.44 3.58
CA LYS A 50 31.29 1.05 2.24
C LYS A 50 32.45 2.02 2.20
N GLU A 51 32.56 2.89 3.20
CA GLU A 51 33.66 3.87 3.31
C GLU A 51 35.01 3.15 3.36
N LEU A 52 35.14 2.11 4.18
CA LEU A 52 36.36 1.31 4.33
C LEU A 52 36.75 0.51 3.08
N LEU A 53 35.79 0.16 2.23
CA LEU A 53 36.02 -0.54 0.95
C LEU A 53 36.27 0.42 -0.21
N GLY A 54 35.96 1.72 -0.05
CA GLY A 54 36.03 2.74 -1.11
C GLY A 54 35.04 2.50 -2.27
N SER A 55 34.26 1.43 -2.21
CA SER A 55 33.29 1.03 -3.23
C SER A 55 32.23 0.13 -2.60
N THR A 56 31.04 0.14 -3.20
CA THR A 56 29.96 -0.77 -2.80
C THR A 56 30.04 -2.07 -3.60
N ASN A 57 29.40 -3.12 -3.09
CA ASN A 57 29.25 -4.38 -3.80
C ASN A 57 27.81 -4.90 -3.68
N ALA A 58 27.48 -5.94 -4.44
CA ALA A 58 26.13 -6.49 -4.46
C ALA A 58 25.61 -6.87 -3.06
N LYS A 59 26.43 -7.47 -2.19
CA LYS A 59 25.97 -7.89 -0.85
C LYS A 59 25.60 -6.70 0.03
N ILE A 60 26.44 -5.68 0.04
CA ILE A 60 26.21 -4.44 0.80
C ILE A 60 24.97 -3.71 0.27
N MET A 61 24.88 -3.51 -1.04
CA MET A 61 23.72 -2.84 -1.65
C MET A 61 22.43 -3.59 -1.39
N TYR A 62 22.45 -4.92 -1.55
CA TYR A 62 21.30 -5.76 -1.25
C TYR A 62 20.84 -5.56 0.19
N LEU A 63 21.76 -5.68 1.17
CA LEU A 63 21.39 -5.53 2.58
C LEU A 63 20.94 -4.10 2.90
N GLU A 64 21.54 -3.09 2.28
CA GLU A 64 21.16 -1.68 2.45
C GLU A 64 19.75 -1.40 1.94
N ILE A 65 19.40 -1.91 0.76
CA ILE A 65 18.03 -1.79 0.20
C ILE A 65 17.04 -2.48 1.14
N MET A 66 17.35 -3.70 1.56
CA MET A 66 16.51 -4.49 2.46
C MET A 66 16.33 -3.79 3.80
N ALA A 67 17.39 -3.25 4.39
CA ALA A 67 17.35 -2.56 5.67
C ALA A 67 16.51 -1.29 5.61
N ASN A 68 16.63 -0.50 4.53
CA ASN A 68 15.81 0.69 4.32
C ASN A 68 14.32 0.35 4.13
N ASP A 69 13.99 -0.65 3.31
CA ASP A 69 12.60 -1.09 3.11
C ASP A 69 11.97 -1.61 4.41
N LYS A 70 12.73 -2.41 5.18
CA LYS A 70 12.30 -2.92 6.48
C LYS A 70 12.19 -1.81 7.52
N LEU A 71 13.07 -0.82 7.50
CA LEU A 71 13.01 0.36 8.38
C LEU A 71 11.74 1.17 8.15
N ILE A 72 11.36 1.44 6.89
CA ILE A 72 10.07 2.06 6.54
C ILE A 72 8.93 1.23 7.11
N LYS A 73 8.91 -0.08 6.83
CA LYS A 73 7.85 -0.98 7.30
C LYS A 73 7.74 -1.02 8.83
N LYS A 74 8.86 -1.07 9.54
CA LYS A 74 8.92 -1.07 11.01
C LYS A 74 8.40 0.24 11.59
N LYS A 75 8.90 1.38 11.11
CA LYS A 75 8.44 2.71 11.56
C LYS A 75 6.97 2.95 11.22
N LEU A 76 6.50 2.44 10.09
CA LEU A 76 5.09 2.49 9.69
C LEU A 76 4.21 1.66 10.65
N ASN A 77 4.61 0.42 10.94
CA ASN A 77 3.88 -0.45 11.88
C ASN A 77 3.88 0.14 13.30
N ALA A 78 4.99 0.75 13.73
CA ALA A 78 5.11 1.43 15.01
C ALA A 78 4.41 2.80 15.04
N LYS A 79 3.82 3.25 13.93
CA LYS A 79 3.17 4.57 13.79
C LYS A 79 4.12 5.75 14.06
N THR A 80 5.43 5.57 13.87
CA THR A 80 6.48 6.57 14.09
C THR A 80 7.12 7.08 12.80
N LEU A 81 6.59 6.72 11.62
CA LEU A 81 7.16 7.12 10.34
C LEU A 81 6.70 8.54 9.98
N THR A 82 7.63 9.50 9.99
CA THR A 82 7.37 10.84 9.48
C THR A 82 7.43 10.88 7.97
N VAL A 83 6.61 11.75 7.40
CA VAL A 83 6.61 12.21 6.01
C VAL A 83 8.04 12.48 5.53
N GLY A 84 8.78 13.40 6.17
CA GLY A 84 10.16 13.76 5.80
C GLY A 84 11.10 12.57 5.61
N LEU A 85 11.09 11.68 6.59
CA LEU A 85 11.90 10.46 6.60
C LEU A 85 11.49 9.47 5.49
N TYR A 86 10.21 9.34 5.16
CA TYR A 86 9.74 8.46 4.11
C TYR A 86 10.32 8.84 2.74
N ASP A 87 10.32 10.12 2.37
CA ASP A 87 10.91 10.54 1.09
C ASP A 87 12.40 10.26 1.01
N SER A 88 13.11 10.61 2.07
CA SER A 88 14.56 10.39 2.12
C SER A 88 14.90 8.92 1.89
N ILE A 89 14.20 8.03 2.60
CA ILE A 89 14.46 6.59 2.50
C ILE A 89 13.92 6.01 1.18
N SER A 90 12.73 6.40 0.72
CA SER A 90 12.14 5.87 -0.51
C SER A 90 12.92 6.28 -1.76
N LEU A 91 13.42 7.52 -1.82
CA LEU A 91 14.31 7.97 -2.89
C LEU A 91 15.62 7.17 -2.88
N LYS A 92 16.19 6.94 -1.69
CA LYS A 92 17.39 6.12 -1.53
C LYS A 92 17.14 4.68 -2.01
N ILE A 93 16.03 4.05 -1.63
CA ILE A 93 15.64 2.71 -2.10
C ILE A 93 15.49 2.67 -3.61
N LYS A 94 14.79 3.64 -4.21
CA LYS A 94 14.58 3.72 -5.66
C LYS A 94 15.92 3.75 -6.40
N ASN A 95 16.80 4.66 -6.00
CA ASN A 95 18.11 4.81 -6.63
C ASN A 95 18.96 3.55 -6.46
N LEU A 96 19.09 3.04 -5.24
CA LEU A 96 19.89 1.84 -4.96
C LEU A 96 19.34 0.61 -5.69
N SER A 97 18.03 0.42 -5.73
CA SER A 97 17.43 -0.75 -6.40
C SER A 97 17.61 -0.69 -7.91
N ASN A 98 17.48 0.49 -8.52
CA ASN A 98 17.78 0.67 -9.95
C ASN A 98 19.23 0.31 -10.24
N THR A 99 20.17 0.85 -9.46
CA THR A 99 21.60 0.56 -9.61
C THR A 99 21.90 -0.91 -9.38
N TYR A 100 21.32 -1.55 -8.38
CA TYR A 100 21.55 -2.96 -8.08
C TYR A 100 21.14 -3.84 -9.26
N ILE A 101 19.95 -3.61 -9.83
CA ILE A 101 19.44 -4.37 -10.97
C ILE A 101 20.36 -4.15 -12.17
N SER A 102 20.67 -2.91 -12.52
CA SER A 102 21.51 -2.62 -13.70
C SER A 102 22.94 -3.13 -13.59
N SER A 103 23.52 -3.15 -12.38
CA SER A 103 24.93 -3.52 -12.17
C SER A 103 25.13 -4.99 -11.86
N PHE A 104 24.11 -5.70 -11.37
CA PHE A 104 24.27 -7.06 -10.85
C PHE A 104 23.27 -8.09 -11.37
N GLU A 105 22.38 -7.75 -12.31
CA GLU A 105 21.37 -8.68 -12.86
C GLU A 105 21.93 -10.06 -13.28
N ASN A 106 23.15 -10.10 -13.81
CA ASN A 106 23.80 -11.32 -14.31
C ASN A 106 24.80 -11.95 -13.34
N SER A 107 25.04 -11.35 -12.16
CA SER A 107 26.08 -11.76 -11.22
C SER A 107 25.57 -12.15 -9.83
N VAL A 108 24.26 -12.10 -9.61
CA VAL A 108 23.63 -12.46 -8.33
C VAL A 108 22.59 -13.56 -8.52
N PRO A 109 22.30 -14.36 -7.47
CA PRO A 109 21.22 -15.34 -7.51
C PRO A 109 19.89 -14.69 -7.92
N PHE A 110 19.12 -15.40 -8.75
CA PHE A 110 17.83 -14.94 -9.27
C PHE A 110 16.87 -14.54 -8.15
N GLU A 111 16.90 -15.24 -7.02
CA GLU A 111 16.07 -14.97 -5.84
C GLU A 111 16.34 -13.55 -5.30
N LYS A 112 17.61 -13.17 -5.18
CA LYS A 112 17.99 -11.82 -4.71
C LYS A 112 17.59 -10.76 -5.72
N LEU A 113 17.77 -11.02 -7.02
CA LEU A 113 17.35 -10.09 -8.07
C LEU A 113 15.83 -9.88 -8.06
N LYS A 114 15.05 -10.96 -7.96
CA LYS A 114 13.59 -10.94 -7.88
C LYS A 114 13.09 -10.13 -6.69
N GLU A 115 13.72 -10.28 -5.53
CA GLU A 115 13.39 -9.49 -4.34
C GLU A 115 13.62 -7.99 -4.55
N ILE A 116 14.81 -7.60 -5.03
CA ILE A 116 15.14 -6.20 -5.27
C ILE A 116 14.27 -5.59 -6.38
N TYR A 117 13.95 -6.35 -7.43
CA TYR A 117 13.02 -5.92 -8.47
C TYR A 117 11.63 -5.66 -7.91
N GLY A 118 11.13 -6.53 -7.03
CA GLY A 118 9.86 -6.34 -6.32
C GLY A 118 9.86 -5.09 -5.45
N ILE A 119 10.96 -4.83 -4.74
CA ILE A 119 11.15 -3.59 -3.96
C ILE A 119 11.14 -2.37 -4.88
N ASN A 120 11.94 -2.36 -5.96
CA ASN A 120 12.04 -1.24 -6.89
C ASN A 120 10.66 -0.83 -7.43
N LYS A 121 9.84 -1.80 -7.86
CA LYS A 121 8.50 -1.56 -8.37
C LYS A 121 7.61 -0.82 -7.35
N ASN A 122 7.75 -1.13 -6.06
CA ASN A 122 6.97 -0.49 -4.99
C ASN A 122 7.33 0.99 -4.76
N TYR A 123 8.51 1.42 -5.22
CA TYR A 123 9.02 2.78 -5.04
C TYR A 123 9.26 3.51 -6.37
N LYS A 124 8.78 2.96 -7.49
CA LYS A 124 9.01 3.51 -8.85
C LYS A 124 8.36 4.88 -9.06
N ASP A 125 7.13 5.05 -8.54
CA ASP A 125 6.27 6.21 -8.74
C ASP A 125 6.23 7.12 -7.49
N VAL A 126 7.30 7.90 -7.29
CA VAL A 126 7.44 8.85 -6.16
C VAL A 126 6.53 10.10 -6.33
N ASN A 127 5.67 10.14 -7.37
CA ASN A 127 4.73 11.25 -7.62
C ASN A 127 3.45 11.20 -6.77
N VAL A 128 3.33 10.27 -5.81
CA VAL A 128 2.26 10.26 -4.81
C VAL A 128 2.60 11.26 -3.71
N SER A 129 1.69 12.17 -3.35
CA SER A 129 1.98 13.14 -2.28
C SER A 129 2.31 12.41 -0.97
N LYS A 130 3.45 12.80 -0.41
CA LYS A 130 4.17 12.17 0.71
C LYS A 130 3.32 11.96 1.97
N GLU A 131 2.39 12.87 2.25
CA GLU A 131 1.44 12.73 3.35
C GLU A 131 0.37 11.68 3.07
N MET A 132 -0.06 11.59 1.81
CA MET A 132 -1.13 10.73 1.37
C MET A 132 -0.71 9.26 1.45
N TYR A 133 0.53 8.90 1.05
CA TYR A 133 1.00 7.52 1.14
C TYR A 133 1.04 6.99 2.60
N VAL A 134 1.55 7.81 3.53
CA VAL A 134 1.66 7.45 4.96
C VAL A 134 0.26 7.32 5.59
N LYS A 135 -0.62 8.30 5.36
CA LYS A 135 -2.03 8.26 5.80
C LYS A 135 -2.79 7.07 5.19
N ILE A 136 -2.57 6.79 3.91
CA ILE A 136 -3.18 5.68 3.18
C ILE A 136 -2.78 4.35 3.79
N LYS A 137 -1.48 4.03 3.92
CA LYS A 137 -1.05 2.71 4.44
C LYS A 137 -1.41 2.45 5.90
N MET A 138 -1.32 3.46 6.77
CA MET A 138 -1.73 3.31 8.16
C MET A 138 -3.24 3.07 8.26
N GLY A 139 -4.04 3.84 7.52
CA GLY A 139 -5.48 3.61 7.47
C GLY A 139 -5.88 2.33 6.72
N ILE A 140 -5.10 1.80 5.77
CA ILE A 140 -5.46 0.62 4.95
C ILE A 140 -5.60 -0.62 5.83
N LYS A 141 -4.64 -0.89 6.71
CA LYS A 141 -4.63 -2.16 7.49
C LYS A 141 -5.76 -2.23 8.51
N GLU A 142 -6.02 -1.12 9.20
CA GLU A 142 -7.11 -1.05 10.19
C GLU A 142 -8.47 -1.18 9.49
N PHE A 143 -8.60 -0.52 8.35
CA PHE A 143 -9.77 -0.58 7.48
C PHE A 143 -9.99 -1.94 6.79
N GLU A 144 -8.97 -2.58 6.23
CA GLU A 144 -9.11 -3.92 5.62
C GLU A 144 -9.53 -4.97 6.65
N LYS A 145 -9.06 -4.81 7.89
CA LYS A 145 -9.47 -5.65 9.03
C LYS A 145 -10.92 -5.37 9.41
N GLN A 146 -11.35 -4.11 9.42
CA GLN A 146 -12.74 -3.72 9.66
C GLN A 146 -13.68 -4.19 8.54
N ASN A 147 -13.26 -4.07 7.28
CA ASN A 147 -14.03 -4.49 6.11
C ASN A 147 -14.14 -6.01 6.00
N ARG A 148 -13.08 -6.78 6.31
CA ARG A 148 -13.19 -8.24 6.40
C ARG A 148 -14.25 -8.66 7.43
N ARG A 149 -14.28 -7.99 8.58
CA ARG A 149 -15.31 -8.23 9.61
C ARG A 149 -16.72 -7.81 9.14
N LYS A 150 -16.87 -6.63 8.52
CA LYS A 150 -18.15 -6.18 7.93
C LYS A 150 -18.66 -7.19 6.88
N LEU A 151 -17.79 -7.69 6.01
CA LEU A 151 -18.12 -8.67 4.95
C LEU A 151 -18.41 -10.08 5.49
N GLU A 152 -17.65 -10.56 6.47
CA GLU A 152 -17.92 -11.83 7.16
C GLU A 152 -19.25 -11.77 7.93
N ASN A 153 -19.60 -10.60 8.49
CA ASN A 153 -20.90 -10.36 9.10
C ASN A 153 -22.01 -10.36 8.04
N SER A 154 -21.84 -9.66 6.91
CA SER A 154 -22.89 -9.57 5.88
C SER A 154 -23.14 -10.90 5.14
N LYS A 155 -22.12 -11.77 5.02
CA LYS A 155 -22.27 -13.11 4.40
C LYS A 155 -23.10 -14.09 5.23
N ARG A 156 -23.39 -13.76 6.49
CA ARG A 156 -24.27 -14.57 7.35
C ARG A 156 -25.76 -14.28 7.10
N ASP A 157 -26.07 -13.17 6.44
CA ASP A 157 -27.44 -12.78 6.13
C ASP A 157 -27.82 -13.38 4.76
N GLU A 158 -28.91 -14.13 4.71
CA GLU A 158 -29.52 -14.56 3.45
C GLU A 158 -30.14 -13.30 2.78
N THR A 159 -29.58 -12.86 1.64
CA THR A 159 -30.03 -11.62 0.98
C THR A 159 -30.81 -11.88 -0.30
N ILE A 160 -31.86 -11.10 -0.52
CA ILE A 160 -32.62 -11.09 -1.78
C ILE A 160 -32.13 -9.95 -2.66
N ASN A 161 -31.98 -10.22 -3.96
CA ASN A 161 -31.61 -9.18 -4.91
C ASN A 161 -32.74 -8.15 -5.06
N PHE A 162 -32.42 -6.87 -4.88
CA PHE A 162 -33.38 -5.76 -5.03
C PHE A 162 -34.11 -5.77 -6.37
N LEU A 163 -33.51 -6.27 -7.45
CA LEU A 163 -34.18 -6.40 -8.73
C LEU A 163 -35.41 -7.31 -8.68
N LEU A 164 -35.42 -8.30 -7.79
CA LEU A 164 -36.48 -9.30 -7.65
C LEU A 164 -37.59 -8.93 -6.67
N VAL A 165 -37.41 -7.89 -5.85
CA VAL A 165 -38.46 -7.46 -4.90
C VAL A 165 -39.48 -6.55 -5.59
N GLY A 166 -40.76 -6.68 -5.22
CA GLY A 166 -41.84 -5.81 -5.68
C GLY A 166 -41.91 -4.49 -4.91
N ASP A 167 -41.84 -4.58 -3.58
CA ASP A 167 -41.82 -3.45 -2.65
C ASP A 167 -40.46 -3.36 -1.92
N ALA A 168 -40.15 -2.17 -1.39
CA ALA A 168 -38.95 -1.90 -0.62
C ALA A 168 -39.30 -1.28 0.75
N PRO A 169 -38.42 -1.34 1.76
CA PRO A 169 -38.60 -0.60 3.01
C PRO A 169 -38.84 0.89 2.76
N VAL A 170 -39.62 1.53 3.64
CA VAL A 170 -39.94 2.96 3.50
C VAL A 170 -38.69 3.77 3.81
N PHE A 171 -38.16 4.45 2.80
CA PHE A 171 -37.06 5.39 2.96
C PHE A 171 -37.60 6.78 3.41
N PRO A 172 -36.88 7.54 4.25
CA PRO A 172 -37.29 8.89 4.62
C PRO A 172 -37.58 9.80 3.41
N GLY A 173 -38.80 10.34 3.34
CA GLY A 173 -39.30 11.12 2.21
C GLY A 173 -40.06 10.32 1.15
N CYS A 174 -40.22 9.00 1.33
CA CYS A 174 -41.16 8.18 0.56
C CYS A 174 -42.49 8.04 1.29
N LYS A 175 -43.61 8.11 0.54
CA LYS A 175 -44.97 7.99 1.11
C LYS A 175 -45.34 6.55 1.48
N LYS A 176 -44.82 5.57 0.72
CA LYS A 176 -45.12 4.13 0.83
C LYS A 176 -43.87 3.32 0.48
N LYS A 177 -43.99 2.00 0.54
CA LYS A 177 -42.97 0.99 0.22
C LYS A 177 -42.58 0.89 -1.27
N TYR A 178 -42.71 2.00 -2.00
CA TYR A 178 -42.44 2.03 -3.44
C TYR A 178 -40.96 1.87 -3.74
N LYS A 179 -40.64 0.81 -4.48
CA LYS A 179 -39.30 0.47 -4.95
C LYS A 179 -38.61 1.61 -5.71
N THR A 180 -39.35 2.33 -6.56
CA THR A 180 -38.84 3.47 -7.33
C THR A 180 -38.43 4.64 -6.44
N CYS A 181 -39.27 4.99 -5.47
CA CYS A 181 -38.95 6.06 -4.54
C CYS A 181 -37.73 5.72 -3.67
N PHE A 182 -37.62 4.47 -3.20
CA PHE A 182 -36.43 4.01 -2.49
C PHE A 182 -35.16 4.18 -3.34
N ASP A 183 -35.18 3.69 -4.58
CA ASP A 183 -34.05 3.76 -5.51
C ASP A 183 -33.63 5.21 -5.79
N GLU A 184 -34.60 6.09 -6.03
CA GLU A 184 -34.37 7.52 -6.23
C GLU A 184 -33.74 8.18 -5.00
N LYS A 185 -34.30 7.93 -3.81
CA LYS A 185 -33.82 8.57 -2.57
C LYS A 185 -32.43 8.10 -2.16
N VAL A 186 -32.13 6.81 -2.30
CA VAL A 186 -30.78 6.29 -2.03
C VAL A 186 -29.79 6.89 -3.03
N LYS A 187 -30.08 6.89 -4.32
CA LYS A 187 -29.19 7.52 -5.32
C LYS A 187 -28.99 9.00 -5.04
N GLN A 188 -30.05 9.72 -4.74
CA GLN A 188 -30.01 11.15 -4.41
C GLN A 188 -29.12 11.40 -3.19
N HIS A 189 -29.23 10.59 -2.14
CA HIS A 189 -28.34 10.66 -0.98
C HIS A 189 -26.85 10.59 -1.37
N PHE A 190 -26.47 9.66 -2.25
CA PHE A 190 -25.10 9.59 -2.74
C PHE A 190 -24.71 10.79 -3.60
N TYR A 191 -25.60 11.27 -4.47
CA TYR A 191 -25.35 12.48 -5.27
C TYR A 191 -25.12 13.72 -4.40
N ASP A 192 -25.85 13.85 -3.29
CA ASP A 192 -25.79 15.03 -2.42
C ASP A 192 -24.60 15.01 -1.45
N ASN A 193 -24.14 13.82 -1.06
CA ASN A 193 -23.16 13.68 0.02
C ASN A 193 -21.76 13.24 -0.44
N LEU A 194 -21.57 12.78 -1.68
CA LEU A 194 -20.26 12.37 -2.19
C LEU A 194 -19.38 13.57 -2.56
N ASP A 195 -18.14 13.58 -2.07
CA ASP A 195 -17.09 14.44 -2.58
C ASP A 195 -16.58 13.93 -3.92
N LEU A 196 -16.90 14.66 -4.99
CA LEU A 196 -16.55 14.30 -6.36
C LEU A 196 -15.13 14.72 -6.78
N SER A 197 -14.38 15.44 -5.92
CA SER A 197 -13.09 16.04 -6.28
C SER A 197 -12.07 15.01 -6.74
N TYR A 198 -11.93 13.91 -6.00
CA TYR A 198 -11.01 12.83 -6.35
C TYR A 198 -11.42 12.12 -7.66
N PHE A 199 -12.71 11.91 -7.86
CA PHE A 199 -13.25 11.26 -9.06
C PHE A 199 -12.94 12.09 -10.32
N LYS A 200 -13.16 13.42 -10.23
CA LYS A 200 -12.87 14.37 -11.31
C LYS A 200 -11.39 14.45 -11.63
N GLN A 201 -10.54 14.58 -10.61
CA GLN A 201 -9.08 14.65 -10.78
C GLN A 201 -8.49 13.41 -11.47
N ASN A 202 -9.08 12.24 -11.22
CA ASN A 202 -8.62 10.96 -11.79
C ASN A 202 -9.43 10.52 -13.03
N ASN A 203 -10.25 11.41 -13.61
CA ASN A 203 -11.07 11.13 -14.80
C ASN A 203 -11.97 9.88 -14.66
N ILE A 204 -12.50 9.64 -13.46
CA ILE A 204 -13.40 8.52 -13.17
C ILE A 204 -14.82 8.95 -13.50
N LYS A 205 -15.39 8.36 -14.56
CA LYS A 205 -16.70 8.77 -15.10
C LYS A 205 -17.90 8.01 -14.53
N ARG A 206 -17.67 6.81 -14.01
CA ARG A 206 -18.73 5.93 -13.52
C ARG A 206 -18.23 5.04 -12.39
N ILE A 207 -19.06 4.87 -11.37
CA ILE A 207 -18.87 3.90 -10.31
C ILE A 207 -20.11 3.02 -10.15
N PHE A 208 -19.93 1.86 -9.54
CA PHE A 208 -20.94 0.91 -9.16
C PHE A 208 -20.91 0.78 -7.64
N ILE A 209 -22.03 1.10 -7.01
CA ILE A 209 -22.18 1.04 -5.56
C ILE A 209 -22.97 -0.22 -5.26
N ASN A 210 -22.41 -1.09 -4.40
CA ASN A 210 -23.05 -2.32 -3.94
C ASN A 210 -23.31 -2.20 -2.45
N LEU A 211 -24.57 -2.22 -2.06
CA LEU A 211 -25.02 -2.11 -0.69
C LEU A 211 -25.73 -3.40 -0.29
N VAL A 212 -25.65 -3.71 1.00
CA VAL A 212 -26.58 -4.62 1.66
C VAL A 212 -27.35 -3.83 2.69
N LEU A 213 -28.68 -3.84 2.55
CA LEU A 213 -29.57 -3.49 3.65
C LEU A 213 -29.77 -4.74 4.48
N THR A 214 -29.27 -4.77 5.71
CA THR A 214 -29.31 -5.94 6.58
C THR A 214 -30.74 -6.24 7.05
N GLU A 215 -30.95 -7.41 7.63
CA GLU A 215 -32.20 -7.77 8.34
C GLU A 215 -32.51 -6.81 9.52
N ARG A 216 -31.55 -6.00 9.95
CA ARG A 216 -31.71 -4.99 11.01
C ARG A 216 -32.00 -3.59 10.45
N GLY A 217 -32.10 -3.45 9.13
CA GLY A 217 -32.34 -2.18 8.46
C GLY A 217 -31.13 -1.26 8.37
N GLU A 218 -29.92 -1.80 8.52
CA GLU A 218 -28.66 -1.04 8.42
C GLU A 218 -28.05 -1.21 7.03
N PHE A 219 -27.47 -0.15 6.48
CA PHE A 219 -26.76 -0.22 5.21
C PHE A 219 -25.29 -0.57 5.42
N ILE A 220 -24.80 -1.53 4.64
CA ILE A 220 -23.38 -1.91 4.59
C ILE A 220 -22.91 -1.77 3.15
N TYR A 221 -21.85 -0.99 2.94
CA TYR A 221 -21.18 -0.94 1.65
C TYR A 221 -20.30 -2.18 1.47
N ILE A 222 -20.49 -2.87 0.35
CA ILE A 222 -19.68 -4.02 -0.05
C ILE A 222 -18.75 -3.58 -1.18
N ASN A 223 -17.44 -3.65 -0.91
CA ASN A 223 -16.43 -3.27 -1.88
C ASN A 223 -16.55 -4.11 -3.16
N SER A 224 -16.38 -3.48 -4.33
CA SER A 224 -15.90 -4.21 -5.50
C SER A 224 -14.37 -4.21 -5.47
N ALA A 225 -13.72 -5.31 -5.83
CA ALA A 225 -12.25 -5.42 -5.76
C ALA A 225 -11.49 -4.37 -6.62
N ASP A 226 -12.20 -3.58 -7.41
CA ASP A 226 -11.66 -2.69 -8.44
C ASP A 226 -11.55 -1.21 -8.00
N TYR A 227 -12.06 -0.82 -6.83
CA TYR A 227 -11.97 0.56 -6.37
C TYR A 227 -10.73 0.86 -5.52
N SER A 228 -10.12 2.02 -5.77
CA SER A 228 -9.07 2.55 -4.90
C SER A 228 -9.64 2.80 -3.50
N LYS A 229 -8.80 2.71 -2.46
CA LYS A 229 -9.26 2.93 -1.08
C LYS A 229 -9.89 4.30 -0.86
N ILE A 230 -9.44 5.32 -1.57
CA ILE A 230 -9.98 6.69 -1.45
C ILE A 230 -11.45 6.69 -1.87
N ILE A 231 -11.75 6.04 -2.98
CA ILE A 231 -13.12 5.87 -3.48
C ILE A 231 -13.94 5.05 -2.48
N PHE A 232 -13.40 3.93 -1.99
CA PHE A 232 -14.13 3.15 -0.99
C PHE A 232 -14.43 3.98 0.25
N SER A 233 -13.44 4.65 0.83
CA SER A 233 -13.58 5.34 2.12
C SER A 233 -14.65 6.41 2.03
N GLU A 234 -14.72 7.08 0.87
CA GLU A 234 -15.73 8.09 0.62
C GLU A 234 -17.13 7.48 0.42
N ILE A 235 -17.25 6.35 -0.28
CA ILE A 235 -18.52 5.65 -0.43
C ILE A 235 -18.99 5.05 0.92
N ASP A 236 -18.11 4.46 1.72
CA ASP A 236 -18.43 3.91 3.05
C ASP A 236 -18.88 5.03 3.98
N ARG A 237 -18.17 6.18 4.00
CA ARG A 237 -18.58 7.37 4.75
C ARG A 237 -19.99 7.82 4.38
N VAL A 238 -20.30 7.92 3.10
CA VAL A 238 -21.64 8.33 2.65
C VAL A 238 -22.69 7.25 2.95
N THR A 239 -22.31 5.97 2.92
CA THR A 239 -23.19 4.86 3.31
C THR A 239 -23.53 4.94 4.80
N ASP A 240 -22.57 5.25 5.67
CA ASP A 240 -22.78 5.41 7.11
C ASP A 240 -23.70 6.60 7.45
N LEU A 241 -23.90 7.55 6.53
CA LEU A 241 -24.86 8.65 6.66
C LEU A 241 -26.29 8.26 6.29
N LEU A 242 -26.52 7.07 5.72
CA LEU A 242 -27.87 6.63 5.38
C LEU A 242 -28.70 6.40 6.66
N PRO A 243 -30.00 6.70 6.62
CA PRO A 243 -30.88 6.43 7.74
C PRO A 243 -31.04 4.91 7.93
N LYS A 244 -31.15 4.49 9.20
CA LYS A 244 -31.61 3.15 9.53
C LYS A 244 -33.07 3.00 9.13
N LEU A 245 -33.41 1.90 8.46
CA LEU A 245 -34.75 1.63 7.96
C LEU A 245 -35.43 0.53 8.78
N GLU A 246 -36.73 0.37 8.55
CA GLU A 246 -37.42 -0.84 8.97
C GLU A 246 -36.91 -2.05 8.16
N PRO A 247 -36.78 -3.23 8.78
CA PRO A 247 -36.42 -4.45 8.07
C PRO A 247 -37.36 -4.75 6.92
N PHE A 248 -36.79 -5.23 5.81
CA PHE A 248 -37.60 -5.82 4.74
C PHE A 248 -38.14 -7.17 5.20
N ILE A 249 -39.45 -7.36 5.04
CA ILE A 249 -40.13 -8.61 5.39
C ILE A 249 -40.37 -9.41 4.12
N PHE A 250 -39.79 -10.60 4.05
CA PHE A 250 -40.03 -11.56 2.98
C PHE A 250 -40.48 -12.89 3.57
N ARG A 251 -41.64 -13.40 3.14
CA ARG A 251 -42.24 -14.63 3.70
C ARG A 251 -42.28 -14.61 5.24
N ASP A 252 -42.75 -13.50 5.79
CA ASP A 252 -42.90 -13.25 7.24
C ASP A 252 -41.59 -13.26 8.05
N LYS A 253 -40.44 -13.12 7.38
CA LYS A 253 -39.13 -13.04 8.03
C LYS A 253 -38.42 -11.74 7.65
N PRO A 254 -37.75 -11.07 8.60
CA PRO A 254 -36.74 -10.06 8.28
C PRO A 254 -35.70 -10.67 7.35
N THR A 255 -35.43 -10.01 6.24
CA THR A 255 -34.49 -10.52 5.23
C THR A 255 -33.70 -9.36 4.65
N GLY A 256 -32.40 -9.58 4.45
CA GLY A 256 -31.54 -8.58 3.86
C GLY A 256 -31.83 -8.35 2.38
N ILE A 257 -31.54 -7.15 1.88
CA ILE A 257 -31.62 -6.82 0.46
C ILE A 257 -30.22 -6.49 -0.04
N SER A 258 -29.76 -7.19 -1.09
CA SER A 258 -28.59 -6.76 -1.85
C SER A 258 -29.03 -5.77 -2.93
N TYR A 259 -28.53 -4.53 -2.85
CA TYR A 259 -28.91 -3.43 -3.73
C TYR A 259 -27.68 -2.87 -4.43
N SER A 260 -27.69 -2.87 -5.76
CA SER A 260 -26.58 -2.38 -6.57
C SER A 260 -27.07 -1.38 -7.60
N PHE A 261 -26.37 -0.26 -7.74
CA PHE A 261 -26.69 0.73 -8.75
C PHE A 261 -25.45 1.41 -9.34
N PRO A 262 -25.47 1.73 -10.64
CA PRO A 262 -24.46 2.58 -11.23
C PRO A 262 -24.71 4.05 -10.91
N MET A 263 -23.64 4.80 -10.67
CA MET A 263 -23.66 6.24 -10.54
C MET A 263 -22.71 6.86 -11.56
N ARG A 264 -23.20 7.85 -12.31
CA ARG A 264 -22.37 8.66 -13.22
C ARG A 264 -21.82 9.85 -12.45
N ILE A 265 -20.52 10.10 -12.62
CA ILE A 265 -19.84 11.29 -12.10
C ILE A 265 -19.95 12.38 -13.17
N LYS A 266 -20.54 13.52 -12.80
CA LYS A 266 -20.71 14.69 -13.68
C LYS A 266 -19.51 15.63 -13.57
#